data_AF-A0A942EZ33-F1
#
_entry.id   AF-A0A942EZ33-F1
#
_cell.length_a   1.000
_cell.length_b   1.000
_cell.length_c   1.000
_cell.angle_alpha   90.00
_cell.angle_beta   90.00
_cell.angle_gamma   90.00
#
_symmetry.space_group_name_H-M   'P 1'
#
loop_
_entity.id
_entity.type
_entity.pdbx_description
1 polymer ?
#
loop_
_entity_poly.entity_id
_entity_poly.type
_entity_poly.pdbx_seq_one_letter_code
_entity_poly.pdbx_strand_id
1 'polypeptide(L)'
;MLYYYKVKKRHAFRIKELLLATLLAVLALAYFYPDSLANNVMPVLERPSLPLLNPSALSSKSKISVEGAEVENEPGAVTLEKAVRVKKDLDEEGRRREAAELQYSLDLIAGIDESTPEAQTRIKIIMQDIDKTISYFLAGNTASEKLEILKDYEGANLAYVYYPNYGVHFNPVTTANMAFEHYSKGNHEKFVAITDELLAHAIEPTFPGVGAYYIWENHFDLEFGSRKFAAPWRSAMAQGLILDLAGKCYEITGEKKYLRAGEKILNSFRVPWDKGGVTDYDEHGNWYLEVAATDQLKILNGFLFTLDSLHDYHERTGNKKALKLFDAGIAEAKEHLGEYDLGYWSNYSLVKGNKASFEYHKIHTTLLYRLYDFTGEAAFKEYADKFNNYLKYNFIDIPQEHRSFTQITALSKAGIVTNENGWFGPHNVMTKTEFAVWLCRIKNWSPNRVFHGYYRDVGRDRSNWGYIETLKERGVDLGGKDGLFGPDDEVARDEAAAILGAAYNTPIDEKPVMKDVPADHKYYNEIGLAVGNELMGLYGPNFFRPELKLTREQAALVFYKLLSK
;
A
#
# COMPACT_ATOMS: atom_id res chain seq x y z
N MET A 1 -8.91 -31.19 -40.71
CA MET A 1 -8.10 -31.82 -39.65
C MET A 1 -6.82 -32.46 -40.21
N LEU A 2 -6.01 -31.70 -40.97
CA LEU A 2 -4.65 -32.06 -41.44
C LEU A 2 -3.91 -30.78 -41.92
N TYR A 3 -4.26 -29.63 -41.31
CA TYR A 3 -3.68 -28.30 -41.56
C TYR A 3 -2.80 -27.82 -40.37
N TYR A 4 -2.73 -28.64 -39.31
CA TYR A 4 -1.94 -28.37 -38.10
C TYR A 4 -0.52 -28.97 -38.16
N TYR A 5 -0.06 -29.40 -39.34
CA TYR A 5 1.27 -30.00 -39.57
C TYR A 5 2.11 -29.27 -40.64
N LYS A 6 1.71 -28.06 -41.04
CA LYS A 6 2.52 -27.15 -41.86
C LYS A 6 2.66 -25.85 -41.08
N VAL A 7 3.91 -25.42 -40.84
CA VAL A 7 4.39 -24.10 -40.33
C VAL A 7 5.43 -24.22 -39.19
N LYS A 8 5.81 -25.42 -38.73
CA LYS A 8 6.93 -25.60 -37.77
C LYS A 8 8.14 -26.36 -38.34
N LYS A 9 8.74 -25.86 -39.43
CA LYS A 9 10.16 -26.04 -39.83
C LYS A 9 10.37 -25.52 -41.26
N ARG A 10 10.80 -24.26 -41.38
CA ARG A 10 11.70 -23.74 -42.44
C ARG A 10 12.08 -22.30 -42.08
N HIS A 11 12.82 -22.16 -40.97
CA HIS A 11 13.88 -21.15 -40.92
C HIS A 11 14.94 -21.57 -41.93
N ALA A 12 15.35 -20.66 -42.81
CA ALA A 12 16.73 -20.49 -43.28
C ALA A 12 16.75 -19.66 -44.58
N PHE A 13 16.44 -18.38 -44.49
CA PHE A 13 17.20 -17.33 -45.17
C PHE A 13 16.62 -15.96 -44.81
N ARG A 14 17.50 -14.98 -44.59
CA ARG A 14 17.23 -13.58 -44.22
C ARG A 14 16.92 -13.32 -42.73
N ILE A 15 17.72 -13.93 -41.86
CA ILE A 15 18.04 -13.41 -40.51
C ILE A 15 19.52 -12.99 -40.52
N LYS A 16 19.92 -12.11 -41.46
CA LYS A 16 21.27 -11.54 -41.48
C LYS A 16 21.31 -10.01 -41.59
N GLU A 17 20.20 -9.36 -41.93
CA GLU A 17 20.14 -7.88 -41.99
C GLU A 17 19.37 -7.25 -40.83
N LEU A 18 18.64 -8.03 -40.01
CA LEU A 18 17.97 -7.53 -38.80
C LEU A 18 18.77 -7.77 -37.49
N LEU A 19 19.99 -8.30 -37.59
CA LEU A 19 20.89 -8.60 -36.46
C LEU A 19 21.89 -7.48 -36.16
N LEU A 20 21.93 -6.40 -36.96
CA LEU A 20 22.77 -5.24 -36.68
C LEU A 20 22.03 -4.12 -35.91
N ALA A 21 20.70 -4.11 -35.92
CA ALA A 21 19.88 -3.13 -35.20
C ALA A 21 19.56 -3.52 -33.75
N THR A 22 19.72 -4.80 -33.39
CA THR A 22 19.47 -5.31 -32.03
C THR A 22 20.74 -5.48 -31.20
N LEU A 23 21.93 -5.36 -31.80
CA LEU A 23 23.22 -5.50 -31.11
C LEU A 23 23.61 -4.28 -30.25
N LEU A 24 22.98 -3.11 -30.46
CA LEU A 24 23.22 -1.90 -29.63
C LEU A 24 22.26 -1.76 -28.44
N ALA A 25 21.15 -2.51 -28.41
CA ALA A 25 20.21 -2.50 -27.28
C ALA A 25 20.58 -3.52 -26.19
N VAL A 26 21.34 -4.57 -26.53
CA VAL A 26 21.71 -5.65 -25.61
C VAL A 26 22.96 -5.33 -24.79
N LEU A 27 23.81 -4.39 -25.22
CA LEU A 27 25.01 -3.98 -24.47
C LEU A 27 24.73 -2.95 -23.36
N ALA A 28 23.55 -2.32 -23.33
CA ALA A 28 23.16 -1.39 -22.27
C ALA A 28 22.54 -2.09 -21.03
N LEU A 29 22.03 -3.31 -21.18
CA LEU A 29 21.44 -4.09 -20.07
C LEU A 29 22.46 -4.98 -19.34
N ALA A 30 23.60 -5.28 -19.95
CA ALA A 30 24.65 -6.12 -19.37
C ALA A 30 25.61 -5.37 -18.41
N TYR A 31 25.50 -4.04 -18.26
CA TYR A 31 26.35 -3.26 -17.36
C TYR A 31 25.79 -3.15 -15.92
N PHE A 32 24.50 -3.46 -15.70
CA PHE A 32 23.82 -3.18 -14.43
C PHE A 32 23.45 -4.38 -13.56
N TYR A 33 23.54 -5.63 -14.03
CA TYR A 33 23.16 -6.82 -13.25
C TYR A 33 24.06 -8.03 -13.57
N PRO A 34 25.12 -8.30 -12.78
CA PRO A 34 26.09 -9.35 -13.14
C PRO A 34 25.71 -10.79 -12.77
N ASP A 35 24.61 -11.07 -12.07
CA ASP A 35 24.34 -12.43 -11.53
C ASP A 35 22.96 -12.99 -11.86
N SER A 36 22.56 -12.95 -13.13
CA SER A 36 21.53 -13.88 -13.61
C SER A 36 22.03 -14.57 -14.87
N LEU A 37 22.46 -15.83 -14.74
CA LEU A 37 22.22 -16.93 -15.70
C LEU A 37 23.10 -18.16 -15.38
N ALA A 38 22.56 -19.05 -14.54
CA ALA A 38 22.78 -20.51 -14.53
C ALA A 38 21.64 -21.07 -13.63
N ASN A 39 20.73 -21.97 -14.00
CA ASN A 39 20.71 -23.06 -14.97
C ASN A 39 19.28 -23.30 -15.49
N ASN A 40 19.18 -23.88 -16.69
CA ASN A 40 17.94 -24.45 -17.24
C ASN A 40 17.43 -25.62 -16.40
N VAL A 41 16.24 -25.47 -15.80
CA VAL A 41 15.28 -26.54 -15.50
C VAL A 41 13.88 -25.96 -15.75
N MET A 42 12.98 -26.77 -16.30
CA MET A 42 11.58 -26.49 -16.68
C MET A 42 10.84 -25.51 -15.74
N PRO A 43 9.95 -24.63 -16.24
CA PRO A 43 9.12 -23.83 -15.34
C PRO A 43 8.13 -24.76 -14.64
N VAL A 44 8.48 -25.15 -13.42
CA VAL A 44 7.49 -25.22 -12.35
C VAL A 44 6.92 -23.81 -12.26
N LEU A 45 5.61 -23.65 -12.47
CA LEU A 45 4.94 -22.39 -12.17
C LEU A 45 4.97 -22.21 -10.64
N GLU A 46 6.09 -21.77 -10.10
CA GLU A 46 6.13 -21.12 -8.79
C GLU A 46 5.34 -19.81 -8.94
N ARG A 47 4.01 -19.90 -8.76
CA ARG A 47 3.17 -18.70 -8.70
C ARG A 47 3.66 -17.88 -7.51
N PRO A 48 3.98 -16.58 -7.68
CA PRO A 48 4.33 -15.72 -6.56
C PRO A 48 3.26 -15.82 -5.49
N SER A 49 3.67 -15.86 -4.22
CA SER A 49 2.76 -15.75 -3.08
C SER A 49 1.87 -14.51 -3.24
N LEU A 50 0.68 -14.56 -2.64
CA LEU A 50 -0.19 -13.40 -2.51
C LEU A 50 0.62 -12.14 -2.17
N PRO A 51 0.31 -10.97 -2.78
CA PRO A 51 0.97 -9.74 -2.39
C PRO A 51 0.76 -9.55 -0.89
N LEU A 52 1.85 -9.59 -0.12
CA LEU A 52 1.78 -9.37 1.32
C LEU A 52 1.20 -7.97 1.55
N LEU A 53 0.21 -7.88 2.44
CA LEU A 53 -0.21 -6.58 2.93
C LEU A 53 1.00 -5.92 3.60
N ASN A 54 1.39 -4.77 3.09
CA ASN A 54 2.43 -3.99 3.72
C ASN A 54 1.92 -3.55 5.10
N PRO A 55 2.61 -3.83 6.23
CA PRO A 55 2.16 -3.39 7.55
C PRO A 55 1.96 -1.87 7.63
N SER A 56 2.67 -1.11 6.79
CA SER A 56 2.48 0.35 6.66
C SER A 56 1.20 0.76 5.92
N ALA A 57 0.58 -0.11 5.14
CA ALA A 57 -0.74 0.10 4.53
C ALA A 57 -1.88 0.06 5.58
N LEU A 58 -1.61 -0.54 6.75
CA LEU A 58 -2.48 -0.49 7.93
C LEU A 58 -2.22 0.76 8.80
N SER A 59 -1.22 1.61 8.46
CA SER A 59 -0.85 2.87 9.13
C SER A 59 -0.93 2.81 10.67
N SER A 60 0.21 2.76 11.38
CA SER A 60 1.04 3.96 11.52
C SER A 60 2.54 3.64 11.66
N LYS A 61 3.37 4.53 11.13
CA LYS A 61 4.85 4.48 11.20
C LYS A 61 5.34 4.68 12.64
N SER A 62 6.15 3.75 13.16
CA SER A 62 7.53 4.03 13.61
C SER A 62 8.19 2.80 14.23
N LYS A 63 9.51 2.69 14.04
CA LYS A 63 10.40 1.70 14.65
C LYS A 63 10.55 1.92 16.17
N ILE A 64 10.81 0.82 16.90
CA ILE A 64 11.78 0.63 18.02
C ILE A 64 11.26 -0.43 19.04
N SER A 65 12.21 -0.96 19.80
CA SER A 65 12.38 -2.25 20.48
C SER A 65 11.38 -2.63 21.56
N VAL A 66 10.96 -3.89 21.54
CA VAL A 66 10.62 -4.64 22.76
C VAL A 66 11.89 -5.40 23.14
N GLU A 67 12.74 -4.79 23.95
CA GLU A 67 13.79 -5.53 24.66
C GLU A 67 13.55 -5.36 26.16
N GLY A 68 13.43 -6.49 26.85
CA GLY A 68 13.63 -6.56 28.30
C GLY A 68 12.40 -6.33 29.15
N ALA A 69 11.53 -7.32 29.23
CA ALA A 69 10.88 -7.67 30.49
C ALA A 69 10.62 -9.18 30.49
N GLU A 70 11.41 -9.92 31.28
CA GLU A 70 10.98 -11.22 31.77
C GLU A 70 9.73 -10.98 32.62
N VAL A 71 8.56 -11.05 31.99
CA VAL A 71 7.30 -11.17 32.71
C VAL A 71 7.31 -12.59 33.26
N GLU A 72 7.27 -12.73 34.58
CA GLU A 72 7.01 -14.01 35.24
C GLU A 72 5.72 -14.60 34.64
N ASN A 73 5.89 -15.56 33.73
CA ASN A 73 4.81 -16.37 33.19
C ASN A 73 4.24 -17.19 34.35
N GLU A 74 3.14 -16.73 34.96
CA GLU A 74 2.24 -17.68 35.62
C GLU A 74 1.65 -18.58 34.52
N PRO A 75 1.98 -19.87 34.48
CA PRO A 75 1.56 -20.75 33.40
C PRO A 75 0.13 -21.23 33.69
N GLY A 76 -0.84 -20.46 33.25
CA GLY A 76 -2.26 -20.83 33.29
C GLY A 76 -3.12 -19.84 32.52
N ALA A 77 -4.10 -20.36 31.76
CA ALA A 77 -5.09 -19.52 31.10
C ALA A 77 -5.81 -18.62 32.13
N VAL A 78 -5.96 -17.33 31.83
CA VAL A 78 -6.69 -16.38 32.68
C VAL A 78 -8.12 -16.87 32.91
N THR A 79 -8.58 -16.77 34.16
CA THR A 79 -9.99 -17.01 34.52
C THR A 79 -10.80 -15.72 34.52
N LEU A 80 -12.13 -15.82 34.43
CA LEU A 80 -13.02 -14.66 34.53
C LEU A 80 -12.84 -13.91 35.85
N GLU A 81 -12.64 -14.62 36.96
CA GLU A 81 -12.39 -13.98 38.26
C GLU A 81 -11.09 -13.18 38.26
N LYS A 82 -10.01 -13.72 37.65
CA LYS A 82 -8.74 -13.01 37.50
C LYS A 82 -8.92 -11.76 36.63
N ALA A 83 -9.66 -11.85 35.53
CA ALA A 83 -9.94 -10.71 34.65
C ALA A 83 -10.74 -9.61 35.36
N VAL A 84 -11.81 -9.95 36.08
CA VAL A 84 -12.62 -8.99 36.86
C VAL A 84 -11.78 -8.32 37.95
N ARG A 85 -10.88 -9.07 38.60
CA ARG A 85 -9.95 -8.53 39.59
C ARG A 85 -8.98 -7.54 38.97
N VAL A 86 -8.29 -7.90 37.88
CA VAL A 86 -7.35 -7.01 37.19
C VAL A 86 -8.04 -5.72 36.73
N LYS A 87 -9.26 -5.82 36.19
CA LYS A 87 -10.07 -4.65 35.84
C LYS A 87 -10.28 -3.72 37.05
N LYS A 88 -10.67 -4.29 38.18
CA LYS A 88 -10.90 -3.52 39.42
C LYS A 88 -9.62 -2.84 39.89
N ASP A 89 -8.50 -3.55 39.87
CA ASP A 89 -7.20 -3.01 40.27
C ASP A 89 -6.81 -1.82 39.37
N LEU A 90 -6.99 -1.93 38.04
CA LEU A 90 -6.78 -0.84 37.09
C LEU A 90 -7.66 0.39 37.39
N ASP A 91 -8.94 0.19 37.73
CA ASP A 91 -9.84 1.28 38.12
C ASP A 91 -9.38 2.00 39.41
N GLU A 92 -8.94 1.23 40.41
CA GLU A 92 -8.43 1.75 41.69
C GLU A 92 -7.11 2.52 41.52
N GLU A 93 -6.28 2.13 40.55
CA GLU A 93 -5.07 2.85 40.11
C GLU A 93 -5.36 4.11 39.28
N GLY A 94 -6.62 4.37 38.92
CA GLY A 94 -7.01 5.49 38.06
C GLY A 94 -6.79 5.25 36.55
N ARG A 95 -6.44 4.02 36.15
CA ARG A 95 -6.24 3.58 34.76
C ARG A 95 -7.58 3.24 34.09
N ARG A 96 -8.48 4.22 34.05
CA ARG A 96 -9.88 4.04 33.63
C ARG A 96 -10.06 3.61 32.17
N ARG A 97 -9.14 3.99 31.27
CA ARG A 97 -9.23 3.58 29.86
C ARG A 97 -8.90 2.10 29.71
N GLU A 98 -7.83 1.65 30.35
CA GLU A 98 -7.42 0.25 30.39
C GLU A 98 -8.49 -0.64 31.04
N ALA A 99 -9.09 -0.18 32.14
CA ALA A 99 -10.21 -0.88 32.77
C ALA A 99 -11.44 -0.96 31.85
N ALA A 100 -11.72 0.08 31.05
CA ALA A 100 -12.82 0.06 30.09
C ALA A 100 -12.58 -0.90 28.92
N GLU A 101 -11.35 -0.98 28.42
CA GLU A 101 -10.97 -1.94 27.36
C GLU A 101 -11.14 -3.39 27.81
N LEU A 102 -10.76 -3.68 29.06
CA LEU A 102 -11.00 -5.01 29.65
C LEU A 102 -12.49 -5.27 29.91
N GLN A 103 -13.24 -4.26 30.36
CA GLN A 103 -14.69 -4.37 30.57
C GLN A 103 -15.44 -4.70 29.28
N TYR A 104 -15.04 -4.12 28.15
CA TYR A 104 -15.66 -4.41 26.85
C TYR A 104 -15.66 -5.92 26.53
N SER A 105 -14.52 -6.60 26.71
CA SER A 105 -14.43 -8.04 26.44
C SER A 105 -15.21 -8.89 27.46
N LEU A 106 -15.29 -8.44 28.72
CA LEU A 106 -16.14 -9.07 29.74
C LEU A 106 -17.63 -8.95 29.41
N ASP A 107 -18.06 -7.79 28.91
CA ASP A 107 -19.44 -7.55 28.47
C ASP A 107 -19.82 -8.43 27.27
N LEU A 108 -18.88 -8.66 26.34
CA LEU A 108 -19.10 -9.59 25.23
C LEU A 108 -19.37 -11.02 25.73
N ILE A 109 -18.58 -11.52 26.68
CA ILE A 109 -18.81 -12.86 27.26
C ILE A 109 -20.17 -12.92 27.96
N ALA A 110 -20.51 -11.90 28.76
CA ALA A 110 -21.78 -11.85 29.48
C ALA A 110 -23.01 -11.87 28.55
N GLY A 111 -22.84 -11.43 27.30
CA GLY A 111 -23.89 -11.46 26.26
C GLY A 111 -24.04 -12.78 25.51
N ILE A 112 -23.16 -13.76 25.71
CA ILE A 112 -23.17 -15.03 24.97
C ILE A 112 -24.03 -16.08 25.70
N ASP A 113 -24.95 -16.72 24.97
CA ASP A 113 -25.69 -17.90 25.44
C ASP A 113 -24.81 -19.16 25.30
N GLU A 114 -24.30 -19.68 26.41
CA GLU A 114 -23.33 -20.79 26.48
C GLU A 114 -23.90 -22.16 26.05
N SER A 115 -25.17 -22.24 25.66
CA SER A 115 -25.87 -23.51 25.36
C SER A 115 -25.38 -24.23 24.09
N THR A 116 -24.51 -23.61 23.28
CA THR A 116 -24.08 -24.14 21.98
C THR A 116 -22.55 -24.32 21.89
N PRO A 117 -22.05 -25.32 21.13
CA PRO A 117 -20.61 -25.48 20.87
C PRO A 117 -19.95 -24.23 20.26
N GLU A 118 -20.69 -23.50 19.43
CA GLU A 118 -20.27 -22.24 18.82
C GLU A 118 -20.06 -21.16 19.88
N ALA A 119 -20.97 -21.05 20.86
CA ALA A 119 -20.83 -20.15 21.99
C ALA A 119 -19.62 -20.48 22.86
N GLN A 120 -19.37 -21.76 23.14
CA GLN A 120 -18.17 -22.18 23.88
C GLN A 120 -16.87 -21.82 23.14
N THR A 121 -16.88 -21.95 21.81
CA THR A 121 -15.74 -21.56 20.96
C THR A 121 -15.51 -20.04 21.03
N ARG A 122 -16.59 -19.23 20.94
CA ARG A 122 -16.49 -17.76 21.10
C ARG A 122 -15.93 -17.36 22.46
N ILE A 123 -16.46 -17.93 23.53
CA ILE A 123 -15.99 -17.64 24.90
C ILE A 123 -14.51 -17.98 25.04
N LYS A 124 -14.07 -19.13 24.51
CA LYS A 124 -12.65 -19.50 24.51
C LYS A 124 -11.79 -18.44 23.82
N ILE A 125 -12.21 -17.96 22.65
CA ILE A 125 -11.47 -16.93 21.88
C ILE A 125 -11.41 -15.62 22.64
N ILE A 126 -12.55 -15.13 23.15
CA ILE A 126 -12.60 -13.85 23.89
C ILE A 126 -11.80 -13.96 25.20
N MET A 127 -11.77 -15.12 25.85
CA MET A 127 -10.91 -15.34 27.01
C MET A 127 -9.41 -15.27 26.67
N GLN A 128 -9.00 -15.68 25.46
CA GLN A 128 -7.62 -15.48 24.98
C GLN A 128 -7.34 -13.99 24.69
N ASP A 129 -8.31 -13.26 24.14
CA ASP A 129 -8.19 -11.81 23.93
C ASP A 129 -8.04 -11.06 25.27
N ILE A 130 -8.81 -11.46 26.28
CA ILE A 130 -8.69 -10.97 27.67
C ILE A 130 -7.30 -11.27 28.25
N ASP A 131 -6.81 -12.50 28.10
CA ASP A 131 -5.47 -12.89 28.57
C ASP A 131 -4.37 -12.02 27.92
N LYS A 132 -4.47 -11.77 26.61
CA LYS A 132 -3.54 -10.92 25.89
C LYS A 132 -3.66 -9.44 26.27
N THR A 133 -4.87 -8.95 26.52
CA THR A 133 -5.10 -7.58 26.98
C THR A 133 -4.50 -7.35 28.37
N ILE A 134 -4.71 -8.29 29.30
CA ILE A 134 -4.09 -8.24 30.63
C ILE A 134 -2.57 -8.29 30.52
N SER A 135 -2.03 -9.24 29.75
CA SER A 135 -0.58 -9.37 29.53
C SER A 135 0.03 -8.08 28.97
N TYR A 136 -0.66 -7.44 28.02
CA TYR A 136 -0.23 -6.18 27.44
C TYR A 136 -0.13 -5.07 28.47
N PHE A 137 -1.11 -4.92 29.36
CA PHE A 137 -1.08 -3.90 30.41
C PHE A 137 -0.12 -4.22 31.56
N LEU A 138 0.06 -5.49 31.92
CA LEU A 138 1.03 -5.93 32.92
C LEU A 138 2.48 -5.72 32.44
N ALA A 139 2.73 -5.75 31.13
CA ALA A 139 4.01 -5.38 30.54
C ALA A 139 4.30 -3.86 30.57
N GLY A 140 3.44 -3.06 31.20
CA GLY A 140 3.63 -1.61 31.38
C GLY A 140 3.09 -0.75 30.24
N ASN A 141 2.45 -1.35 29.24
CA ASN A 141 1.77 -0.59 28.19
C ASN A 141 0.51 0.10 28.74
N THR A 142 0.16 1.23 28.14
CA THR A 142 -1.04 2.02 28.49
C THR A 142 -2.01 2.05 27.32
N ALA A 143 -3.27 2.41 27.61
CA ALA A 143 -4.27 2.58 26.57
C ALA A 143 -3.82 3.66 25.58
N SER A 144 -3.82 3.31 24.30
CA SER A 144 -3.32 4.11 23.19
C SER A 144 -4.44 4.52 22.24
N GLU A 145 -4.31 5.70 21.63
CA GLU A 145 -5.23 6.15 20.57
C GLU A 145 -4.89 5.55 19.21
N LYS A 146 -3.85 4.72 19.13
CA LYS A 146 -3.37 4.13 17.89
C LYS A 146 -3.50 2.61 17.93
N LEU A 147 -3.97 2.06 16.82
CA LEU A 147 -3.91 0.63 16.56
C LEU A 147 -2.45 0.18 16.48
N GLU A 148 -2.16 -0.97 17.09
CA GLU A 148 -0.82 -1.55 17.09
C GLU A 148 -0.86 -3.06 16.83
N ILE A 149 -0.10 -3.52 15.83
CA ILE A 149 0.14 -4.95 15.63
C ILE A 149 1.23 -5.37 16.60
N LEU A 150 0.94 -6.33 17.48
CA LEU A 150 1.90 -6.77 18.49
C LEU A 150 3.03 -7.57 17.84
N LYS A 151 4.27 -7.28 18.23
CA LYS A 151 5.48 -7.80 17.57
C LYS A 151 5.88 -9.22 18.02
N ASP A 152 5.24 -9.77 19.05
CA ASP A 152 5.63 -11.05 19.67
C ASP A 152 5.15 -12.30 18.93
N TYR A 153 4.59 -12.14 17.72
CA TYR A 153 4.10 -13.26 16.93
C TYR A 153 5.22 -14.18 16.40
N GLU A 154 6.50 -13.81 16.48
CA GLU A 154 7.61 -14.70 16.07
C GLU A 154 7.63 -16.00 16.90
N GLY A 155 7.17 -15.96 18.16
CA GLY A 155 6.98 -17.13 19.01
C GLY A 155 5.56 -17.73 18.92
N ALA A 156 4.54 -16.88 18.83
CA ALA A 156 3.14 -17.31 18.79
C ALA A 156 2.71 -17.85 17.41
N ASN A 157 1.61 -18.60 17.36
CA ASN A 157 1.02 -19.06 16.09
C ASN A 157 -0.21 -18.23 15.68
N LEU A 158 -0.63 -17.29 16.52
CA LEU A 158 -1.71 -16.35 16.26
C LEU A 158 -1.19 -14.94 16.39
N ALA A 159 -1.67 -14.05 15.52
CA ALA A 159 -1.36 -12.64 15.60
C ALA A 159 -2.47 -11.89 16.35
N TYR A 160 -2.03 -11.03 17.27
CA TYR A 160 -2.87 -10.16 18.07
C TYR A 160 -2.62 -8.69 17.72
N VAL A 161 -3.68 -7.89 17.79
CA VAL A 161 -3.66 -6.47 17.47
C VAL A 161 -4.31 -5.72 18.62
N TYR A 162 -3.63 -4.69 19.11
CA TYR A 162 -4.22 -3.71 20.02
C TYR A 162 -5.13 -2.77 19.23
N TYR A 163 -6.41 -2.73 19.60
CA TYR A 163 -7.40 -1.81 19.07
C TYR A 163 -7.77 -0.77 20.13
N PRO A 164 -7.61 0.53 19.83
CA PRO A 164 -8.00 1.60 20.75
C PRO A 164 -9.43 1.42 21.23
N ASN A 165 -9.67 1.53 22.54
CA ASN A 165 -10.95 1.33 23.21
C ASN A 165 -11.47 -0.11 23.31
N TYR A 166 -10.77 -1.09 22.75
CA TYR A 166 -11.19 -2.50 22.80
C TYR A 166 -10.14 -3.43 23.41
N GLY A 167 -8.88 -3.00 23.51
CA GLY A 167 -7.79 -3.82 24.03
C GLY A 167 -7.15 -4.69 22.95
N VAL A 168 -6.57 -5.83 23.33
CA VAL A 168 -5.83 -6.72 22.43
C VAL A 168 -6.73 -7.86 21.94
N HIS A 169 -6.88 -7.97 20.62
CA HIS A 169 -7.74 -8.97 20.00
C HIS A 169 -7.01 -9.78 18.94
N PHE A 170 -7.35 -11.06 18.85
CA PHE A 170 -6.97 -11.93 17.75
C PHE A 170 -7.43 -11.34 16.41
N ASN A 171 -6.55 -11.38 15.41
CA ASN A 171 -6.90 -10.95 14.04
C ASN A 171 -6.60 -12.08 13.03
N PRO A 172 -7.63 -12.60 12.33
CA PRO A 172 -7.44 -13.71 11.38
C PRO A 172 -6.67 -13.29 10.11
N VAL A 173 -6.83 -12.06 9.63
CA VAL A 173 -6.10 -11.56 8.44
C VAL A 173 -4.61 -11.36 8.76
N THR A 174 -4.30 -10.74 9.90
CA THR A 174 -2.91 -10.56 10.35
C THR A 174 -2.23 -11.91 10.58
N THR A 175 -2.94 -12.87 11.18
CA THR A 175 -2.44 -14.24 11.38
C THR A 175 -2.17 -14.93 10.04
N ALA A 176 -3.06 -14.75 9.05
CA ALA A 176 -2.85 -15.32 7.73
C ALA A 176 -1.65 -14.69 7.00
N ASN A 177 -1.46 -13.37 7.10
CA ASN A 177 -0.28 -12.70 6.52
C ASN A 177 1.02 -13.17 7.17
N MET A 178 1.03 -13.34 8.49
CA MET A 178 2.17 -13.94 9.19
C MET A 178 2.50 -15.34 8.65
N ALA A 179 1.48 -16.18 8.40
CA ALA A 179 1.68 -17.47 7.76
C ALA A 179 2.31 -17.30 6.37
N PHE A 180 1.75 -16.45 5.51
CA PHE A 180 2.32 -16.20 4.17
C PHE A 180 3.77 -15.69 4.20
N GLU A 181 4.13 -14.87 5.19
CA GLU A 181 5.51 -14.44 5.36
C GLU A 181 6.43 -15.63 5.65
N HIS A 182 6.07 -16.52 6.58
CA HIS A 182 6.83 -17.75 6.84
C HIS A 182 6.91 -18.67 5.62
N TYR A 183 5.81 -18.81 4.88
CA TYR A 183 5.80 -19.55 3.61
C TYR A 183 6.78 -18.96 2.59
N SER A 184 6.76 -17.63 2.40
CA SER A 184 7.65 -16.94 1.45
C SER A 184 9.14 -17.05 1.82
N LYS A 185 9.45 -17.23 3.10
CA LYS A 185 10.80 -17.46 3.62
C LYS A 185 11.20 -18.95 3.61
N GLY A 186 10.32 -19.85 3.15
CA GLY A 186 10.54 -21.30 3.15
C GLY A 186 10.40 -21.98 4.51
N ASN A 187 9.90 -21.29 5.54
CA ASN A 187 9.65 -21.86 6.86
C ASN A 187 8.29 -22.57 6.90
N HIS A 188 8.22 -23.73 6.23
CA HIS A 188 6.98 -24.49 6.07
C HIS A 188 6.47 -25.11 7.37
N GLU A 189 7.34 -25.44 8.32
CA GLU A 189 6.93 -25.98 9.63
C GLU A 189 6.12 -24.95 10.42
N LYS A 190 6.64 -23.72 10.56
CA LYS A 190 5.95 -22.63 11.24
C LYS A 190 4.68 -22.23 10.49
N PHE A 191 4.72 -22.19 9.15
CA PHE A 191 3.54 -21.97 8.31
C PHE A 191 2.40 -22.95 8.59
N VAL A 192 2.71 -24.25 8.66
CA VAL A 192 1.74 -25.30 8.96
C VAL A 192 1.21 -25.16 10.38
N ALA A 193 2.09 -24.90 11.37
CA ALA A 193 1.69 -24.70 12.76
C ALA A 193 0.73 -23.52 12.95
N ILE A 194 1.03 -22.37 12.33
CA ILE A 194 0.15 -21.19 12.32
C ILE A 194 -1.21 -21.55 11.70
N THR A 195 -1.20 -22.25 10.56
CA THR A 195 -2.44 -22.62 9.86
C THR A 195 -3.28 -23.59 10.69
N ASP A 196 -2.67 -24.60 11.32
CA ASP A 196 -3.38 -25.55 12.19
C ASP A 196 -4.02 -24.85 13.39
N GLU A 197 -3.30 -23.92 14.03
CA GLU A 197 -3.85 -23.15 15.15
C GLU A 197 -4.98 -22.22 14.70
N LEU A 198 -4.82 -21.57 13.55
CA LEU A 198 -5.86 -20.73 12.96
C LEU A 198 -7.13 -21.53 12.63
N LEU A 199 -6.99 -22.74 12.06
CA LEU A 199 -8.11 -23.65 11.82
C LEU A 199 -8.80 -24.11 13.12
N ALA A 200 -8.05 -24.28 14.20
CA ALA A 200 -8.59 -24.60 15.52
C ALA A 200 -9.36 -23.41 16.18
N HIS A 201 -9.21 -22.19 15.65
CA HIS A 201 -9.96 -21.00 16.07
C HIS A 201 -11.20 -20.73 15.21
N ALA A 202 -11.54 -21.62 14.28
CA ALA A 202 -12.77 -21.51 13.50
C ALA A 202 -14.00 -21.80 14.37
N ILE A 203 -15.04 -20.97 14.25
CA ILE A 203 -16.39 -21.30 14.72
C ILE A 203 -17.06 -22.14 13.64
N GLU A 204 -17.79 -23.19 14.03
CA GLU A 204 -18.44 -24.14 13.11
C GLU A 204 -19.98 -24.14 13.21
N PRO A 205 -20.67 -23.07 12.80
CA PRO A 205 -22.13 -23.05 12.67
C PRO A 205 -22.63 -23.93 11.51
N THR A 206 -23.94 -24.17 11.48
CA THR A 206 -24.65 -24.84 10.38
C THR A 206 -25.70 -23.93 9.76
N PHE A 207 -25.75 -23.84 8.42
CA PHE A 207 -26.76 -23.06 7.70
C PHE A 207 -27.65 -23.94 6.82
N PRO A 208 -28.99 -23.76 6.82
CA PRO A 208 -29.91 -24.53 5.99
C PRO A 208 -29.55 -24.49 4.49
N GLY A 209 -29.49 -25.66 3.85
CA GLY A 209 -29.15 -25.78 2.41
C GLY A 209 -27.65 -25.64 2.08
N VAL A 210 -26.82 -25.28 3.05
CA VAL A 210 -25.35 -25.19 2.91
C VAL A 210 -24.64 -26.25 3.74
N GLY A 211 -25.09 -26.48 4.99
CA GLY A 211 -24.46 -27.37 5.95
C GLY A 211 -23.50 -26.63 6.90
N ALA A 212 -22.60 -27.37 7.54
CA ALA A 212 -21.58 -26.82 8.42
C ALA A 212 -20.55 -26.00 7.64
N TYR A 213 -20.09 -24.90 8.23
CA TYR A 213 -19.09 -24.02 7.63
C TYR A 213 -18.15 -23.45 8.68
N TYR A 214 -16.95 -23.06 8.25
CA TYR A 214 -15.99 -22.38 9.11
C TYR A 214 -16.09 -20.88 8.94
N ILE A 215 -16.05 -20.16 10.06
CA ILE A 215 -16.06 -18.72 10.10
C ILE A 215 -15.13 -18.22 11.22
N TRP A 216 -14.48 -17.08 10.98
CA TRP A 216 -13.68 -16.37 11.99
C TRP A 216 -14.36 -15.04 12.24
N GLU A 217 -14.59 -14.73 13.52
CA GLU A 217 -15.24 -13.53 13.99
C GLU A 217 -14.22 -12.59 14.63
N ASN A 218 -14.38 -11.29 14.39
CA ASN A 218 -13.67 -10.22 15.08
C ASN A 218 -14.53 -9.74 16.25
N HIS A 219 -13.99 -9.79 17.47
CA HIS A 219 -14.72 -9.47 18.71
C HIS A 219 -14.46 -8.05 19.19
N PHE A 220 -14.38 -7.10 18.26
CA PHE A 220 -14.27 -5.67 18.55
C PHE A 220 -15.12 -4.88 17.56
N ASP A 221 -15.65 -3.73 17.99
CA ASP A 221 -16.45 -2.89 17.11
C ASP A 221 -15.55 -2.27 16.03
N LEU A 222 -16.02 -2.27 14.80
CA LEU A 222 -15.29 -1.67 13.69
C LEU A 222 -15.73 -0.23 13.49
N GLU A 223 -14.77 0.69 13.52
CA GLU A 223 -14.95 2.07 13.08
C GLU A 223 -14.42 2.24 11.65
N PHE A 224 -15.27 2.73 10.74
CA PHE A 224 -14.92 3.02 9.35
C PHE A 224 -15.32 4.44 8.99
N GLY A 225 -14.37 5.37 9.13
CA GLY A 225 -14.66 6.81 9.06
C GLY A 225 -15.63 7.20 10.18
N SER A 226 -16.79 7.77 9.83
CA SER A 226 -17.84 8.11 10.80
C SER A 226 -18.84 6.98 11.08
N ARG A 227 -18.66 5.81 10.47
CA ARG A 227 -19.55 4.65 10.63
C ARG A 227 -19.00 3.72 11.70
N LYS A 228 -19.89 3.11 12.49
CA LYS A 228 -19.54 2.13 13.52
C LYS A 228 -20.35 0.85 13.32
N PHE A 229 -19.70 -0.30 13.46
CA PHE A 229 -20.31 -1.62 13.34
C PHE A 229 -20.00 -2.43 14.58
N ALA A 230 -21.03 -2.99 15.21
CA ALA A 230 -20.86 -3.76 16.43
C ALA A 230 -20.18 -5.11 16.18
N ALA A 231 -19.42 -5.58 17.16
CA ALA A 231 -18.97 -6.96 17.23
C ALA A 231 -20.14 -7.95 17.43
N PRO A 232 -19.95 -9.24 17.07
CA PRO A 232 -18.89 -9.74 16.21
C PRO A 232 -19.16 -9.47 14.73
N TRP A 233 -18.12 -9.18 13.97
CA TRP A 233 -18.19 -9.08 12.51
C TRP A 233 -17.17 -10.00 11.82
N ARG A 234 -17.40 -10.30 10.54
CA ARG A 234 -16.63 -11.31 9.78
C ARG A 234 -15.99 -10.69 8.54
N SER A 235 -15.04 -11.39 7.95
CA SER A 235 -14.34 -10.90 6.75
C SER A 235 -14.24 -11.98 5.68
N ALA A 236 -14.77 -11.72 4.48
CA ALA A 236 -14.54 -12.57 3.32
C ALA A 236 -13.06 -12.65 2.94
N MET A 237 -12.30 -11.57 3.15
CA MET A 237 -10.86 -11.57 2.92
C MET A 237 -10.18 -12.57 3.86
N ALA A 238 -10.53 -12.57 5.15
CA ALA A 238 -10.03 -13.58 6.09
C ALA A 238 -10.37 -15.00 5.62
N GLN A 239 -11.63 -15.26 5.22
CA GLN A 239 -12.04 -16.57 4.68
C GLN A 239 -11.19 -16.98 3.48
N GLY A 240 -10.95 -16.05 2.54
CA GLY A 240 -10.18 -16.30 1.33
C GLY A 240 -8.73 -16.62 1.64
N LEU A 241 -8.07 -15.78 2.42
CA LEU A 241 -6.68 -16.00 2.82
C LEU A 241 -6.50 -17.34 3.53
N ILE A 242 -7.38 -17.69 4.48
CA ILE A 242 -7.30 -18.96 5.22
C ILE A 242 -7.59 -20.16 4.32
N LEU A 243 -8.48 -20.01 3.34
CA LEU A 243 -8.69 -21.02 2.30
C LEU A 243 -7.39 -21.28 1.52
N ASP A 244 -6.69 -20.22 1.11
CA ASP A 244 -5.40 -20.35 0.43
C ASP A 244 -4.35 -21.06 1.33
N LEU A 245 -4.24 -20.68 2.61
CA LEU A 245 -3.38 -21.36 3.57
C LEU A 245 -3.69 -22.86 3.66
N ALA A 246 -4.97 -23.24 3.76
CA ALA A 246 -5.38 -24.64 3.81
C ALA A 246 -4.96 -25.39 2.54
N GLY A 247 -5.15 -24.78 1.36
CA GLY A 247 -4.71 -25.39 0.10
C GLY A 247 -3.18 -25.59 0.04
N LYS A 248 -2.40 -24.62 0.50
CA LYS A 248 -0.93 -24.71 0.57
C LYS A 248 -0.46 -25.74 1.60
N CYS A 249 -1.13 -25.83 2.75
CA CYS A 249 -0.85 -26.87 3.73
C CYS A 249 -1.16 -28.26 3.18
N TYR A 250 -2.24 -28.44 2.41
CA TYR A 250 -2.50 -29.69 1.72
C TYR A 250 -1.39 -30.05 0.72
N GLU A 251 -0.93 -29.08 -0.07
CA GLU A 251 0.16 -29.26 -1.03
C GLU A 251 1.47 -29.69 -0.34
N ILE A 252 1.80 -29.07 0.80
CA ILE A 252 3.01 -29.38 1.58
C ILE A 252 2.91 -30.75 2.27
N THR A 253 1.79 -31.04 2.93
CA THR A 253 1.68 -32.16 3.88
C THR A 253 0.99 -33.40 3.30
N GLY A 254 0.16 -33.23 2.27
CA GLY A 254 -0.75 -34.25 1.76
C GLY A 254 -1.94 -34.57 2.69
N GLU A 255 -2.10 -33.88 3.83
CA GLU A 255 -3.12 -34.21 4.82
C GLU A 255 -4.52 -33.77 4.39
N LYS A 256 -5.45 -34.73 4.29
CA LYS A 256 -6.85 -34.46 3.89
C LYS A 256 -7.63 -33.58 4.87
N LYS A 257 -7.12 -33.31 6.08
CA LYS A 257 -7.77 -32.41 7.04
C LYS A 257 -7.91 -30.99 6.47
N TYR A 258 -6.93 -30.53 5.70
CA TYR A 258 -6.96 -29.22 5.05
C TYR A 258 -7.99 -29.13 3.92
N LEU A 259 -8.21 -30.22 3.17
CA LEU A 259 -9.30 -30.26 2.18
C LEU A 259 -10.68 -30.23 2.86
N ARG A 260 -10.85 -30.95 3.98
CA ARG A 260 -12.09 -30.90 4.77
C ARG A 260 -12.34 -29.50 5.35
N ALA A 261 -11.29 -28.84 5.83
CA ALA A 261 -11.36 -27.46 6.28
C ALA A 261 -11.74 -26.52 5.13
N GLY A 262 -11.08 -26.65 3.97
CA GLY A 262 -11.40 -25.87 2.78
C GLY A 262 -12.84 -26.02 2.31
N GLU A 263 -13.43 -27.22 2.38
CA GLU A 263 -14.86 -27.41 2.09
C GLU A 263 -15.78 -26.64 3.03
N LYS A 264 -15.45 -26.58 4.32
CA LYS A 264 -16.19 -25.81 5.33
C LYS A 264 -15.97 -24.30 5.15
N ILE A 265 -14.77 -23.86 4.79
CA ILE A 265 -14.49 -22.45 4.48
C ILE A 265 -15.26 -22.03 3.22
N LEU A 266 -15.25 -22.84 2.16
CA LEU A 266 -16.00 -22.57 0.93
C LEU A 266 -17.52 -22.46 1.17
N ASN A 267 -18.04 -23.16 2.18
CA ASN A 267 -19.44 -23.04 2.55
C ASN A 267 -19.78 -21.67 3.17
N SER A 268 -18.84 -20.95 3.80
CA SER A 268 -19.11 -19.64 4.39
C SER A 268 -19.40 -18.56 3.33
N PHE A 269 -18.79 -18.67 2.14
CA PHE A 269 -19.11 -17.87 0.95
C PHE A 269 -20.46 -18.22 0.31
N ARG A 270 -21.19 -19.21 0.84
CA ARG A 270 -22.55 -19.53 0.41
C ARG A 270 -23.61 -19.08 1.42
N VAL A 271 -23.18 -18.47 2.52
CA VAL A 271 -24.08 -17.93 3.54
C VAL A 271 -24.18 -16.41 3.35
N PRO A 272 -25.38 -15.82 3.33
CA PRO A 272 -25.56 -14.37 3.31
C PRO A 272 -24.86 -13.70 4.49
N TRP A 273 -24.29 -12.52 4.28
CA TRP A 273 -23.55 -11.78 5.32
C TRP A 273 -24.42 -11.46 6.54
N ASP A 274 -25.68 -11.10 6.32
CA ASP A 274 -26.69 -10.80 7.35
C ASP A 274 -27.27 -12.06 8.02
N LYS A 275 -26.80 -13.25 7.63
CA LYS A 275 -27.19 -14.56 8.18
C LYS A 275 -26.01 -15.36 8.74
N GLY A 276 -24.90 -14.71 9.04
CA GLY A 276 -23.73 -15.38 9.63
C GLY A 276 -22.62 -15.75 8.65
N GLY A 277 -22.77 -15.38 7.37
CA GLY A 277 -21.77 -15.59 6.33
C GLY A 277 -21.00 -14.34 5.97
N VAL A 278 -20.55 -14.26 4.71
CA VAL A 278 -19.72 -13.16 4.20
C VAL A 278 -20.12 -12.66 2.81
N THR A 279 -21.24 -13.14 2.28
CA THR A 279 -21.62 -12.90 0.88
C THR A 279 -22.82 -11.97 0.80
N ASP A 280 -22.69 -10.95 -0.03
CA ASP A 280 -23.79 -10.14 -0.50
C ASP A 280 -24.18 -10.64 -1.88
N TYR A 281 -25.43 -11.09 -2.01
CA TYR A 281 -25.97 -11.66 -3.23
C TYR A 281 -26.70 -10.58 -4.00
N ASP A 282 -26.36 -10.43 -5.27
CA ASP A 282 -26.98 -9.47 -6.17
C ASP A 282 -27.47 -10.19 -7.44
N GLU A 283 -27.93 -9.43 -8.45
CA GLU A 283 -28.45 -10.01 -9.70
C GLU A 283 -27.34 -10.45 -10.67
N HIS A 284 -26.11 -9.96 -10.49
CA HIS A 284 -24.98 -10.23 -11.37
C HIS A 284 -24.08 -11.35 -10.86
N GLY A 285 -23.98 -11.54 -9.55
CA GLY A 285 -23.14 -12.57 -8.96
C GLY A 285 -23.10 -12.56 -7.43
N ASN A 286 -21.86 -12.61 -6.90
CA ASN A 286 -21.61 -12.64 -5.46
C ASN A 286 -20.54 -11.60 -5.12
N TRP A 287 -20.88 -10.61 -4.32
CA TRP A 287 -19.88 -9.76 -3.69
C TRP A 287 -19.44 -10.35 -2.36
N TYR A 288 -18.14 -10.59 -2.19
CA TYR A 288 -17.58 -11.08 -0.94
C TYR A 288 -17.10 -9.92 -0.08
N LEU A 289 -17.78 -9.69 1.05
CA LEU A 289 -17.56 -8.50 1.87
C LEU A 289 -16.32 -8.64 2.76
N GLU A 290 -15.30 -7.81 2.53
CA GLU A 290 -14.13 -7.70 3.44
C GLU A 290 -14.57 -7.40 4.88
N VAL A 291 -15.62 -6.59 5.02
CA VAL A 291 -16.29 -6.29 6.27
C VAL A 291 -17.73 -6.74 6.14
N ALA A 292 -18.01 -7.98 6.53
CA ALA A 292 -19.35 -8.56 6.54
C ALA A 292 -20.15 -8.11 7.78
N ALA A 293 -20.15 -6.80 8.03
CA ALA A 293 -21.07 -6.12 8.96
C ALA A 293 -22.08 -5.24 8.23
N THR A 294 -21.82 -4.97 6.94
CA THR A 294 -22.68 -4.18 6.06
C THR A 294 -22.33 -4.46 4.60
N ASP A 295 -23.32 -4.38 3.73
CA ASP A 295 -23.19 -4.35 2.28
C ASP A 295 -22.80 -2.96 1.73
N GLN A 296 -22.80 -1.91 2.56
CA GLN A 296 -22.64 -0.52 2.11
C GLN A 296 -21.18 -0.07 1.93
N LEU A 297 -20.19 -0.87 2.34
CA LEU A 297 -18.78 -0.48 2.21
C LEU A 297 -18.20 -0.86 0.85
N LYS A 298 -18.43 -2.11 0.40
CA LYS A 298 -17.88 -2.70 -0.82
C LYS A 298 -16.40 -2.33 -1.01
N ILE A 299 -15.55 -2.85 -0.13
CA ILE A 299 -14.09 -2.61 -0.16
C ILE A 299 -13.46 -3.45 -1.26
N LEU A 300 -12.70 -2.83 -2.16
CA LEU A 300 -12.22 -3.47 -3.38
C LEU A 300 -11.13 -4.50 -3.11
N ASN A 301 -10.08 -4.15 -2.37
CA ASN A 301 -8.94 -5.04 -2.17
C ASN A 301 -9.35 -6.38 -1.53
N GLY A 302 -10.16 -6.38 -0.47
CA GLY A 302 -10.58 -7.63 0.18
C GLY A 302 -11.41 -8.50 -0.73
N PHE A 303 -12.29 -7.91 -1.54
CA PHE A 303 -13.02 -8.66 -2.56
C PHE A 303 -12.08 -9.31 -3.58
N LEU A 304 -11.14 -8.54 -4.15
CA LEU A 304 -10.16 -9.04 -5.11
C LEU A 304 -9.24 -10.13 -4.51
N PHE A 305 -8.80 -9.98 -3.25
CA PHE A 305 -8.03 -11.00 -2.53
C PHE A 305 -8.82 -12.30 -2.34
N THR A 306 -10.12 -12.19 -2.04
CA THR A 306 -10.99 -13.36 -1.94
C THR A 306 -11.09 -14.10 -3.28
N LEU A 307 -11.30 -13.39 -4.39
CA LEU A 307 -11.34 -14.00 -5.73
C LEU A 307 -10.02 -14.71 -6.06
N ASP A 308 -8.91 -14.05 -5.79
CA ASP A 308 -7.59 -14.61 -6.01
C ASP A 308 -7.40 -15.93 -5.24
N SER A 309 -7.79 -15.94 -3.96
CA SER A 309 -7.68 -17.10 -3.10
C SER A 309 -8.60 -18.26 -3.51
N LEU A 310 -9.83 -17.95 -3.95
CA LEU A 310 -10.78 -18.94 -4.48
C LEU A 310 -10.21 -19.62 -5.73
N HIS A 311 -9.64 -18.84 -6.65
CA HIS A 311 -9.02 -19.36 -7.86
C HIS A 311 -7.78 -20.20 -7.55
N ASP A 312 -6.84 -19.68 -6.75
CA ASP A 312 -5.64 -20.43 -6.42
C ASP A 312 -5.97 -21.71 -5.66
N TYR A 313 -7.00 -21.73 -4.80
CA TYR A 313 -7.44 -22.94 -4.13
C TYR A 313 -8.01 -23.97 -5.12
N HIS A 314 -8.82 -23.51 -6.08
CA HIS A 314 -9.30 -24.36 -7.17
C HIS A 314 -8.14 -24.99 -7.93
N GLU A 315 -7.17 -24.19 -8.36
CA GLU A 315 -6.04 -24.64 -9.17
C GLU A 315 -5.19 -25.69 -8.45
N ARG A 316 -4.99 -25.54 -7.13
CA ARG A 316 -4.23 -26.52 -6.33
C ARG A 316 -5.00 -27.80 -6.03
N THR A 317 -6.31 -27.72 -5.86
CA THR A 317 -7.09 -28.85 -5.32
C THR A 317 -8.06 -29.48 -6.33
N GLY A 318 -8.28 -28.85 -7.48
CA GLY A 318 -9.33 -29.19 -8.43
C GLY A 318 -10.75 -28.91 -7.92
N ASN A 319 -10.91 -28.13 -6.83
CA ASN A 319 -12.20 -27.95 -6.18
C ASN A 319 -13.18 -27.14 -7.04
N LYS A 320 -14.22 -27.80 -7.57
CA LYS A 320 -15.20 -27.15 -8.46
C LYS A 320 -16.11 -26.15 -7.74
N LYS A 321 -16.28 -26.25 -6.42
CA LYS A 321 -17.06 -25.28 -5.64
C LYS A 321 -16.32 -23.95 -5.55
N ALA A 322 -15.00 -24.00 -5.31
CA ALA A 322 -14.15 -22.82 -5.34
C ALA A 322 -14.21 -22.09 -6.69
N LEU A 323 -14.11 -22.84 -7.80
CA LEU A 323 -14.25 -22.26 -9.14
C LEU A 323 -15.62 -21.59 -9.36
N LYS A 324 -16.72 -22.23 -8.96
CA LYS A 324 -18.05 -21.62 -9.10
C LYS A 324 -18.22 -20.33 -8.30
N LEU A 325 -17.64 -20.27 -7.11
CA LEU A 325 -17.63 -19.07 -6.28
C LEU A 325 -16.77 -17.98 -6.93
N PHE A 326 -15.58 -18.34 -7.42
CA PHE A 326 -14.74 -17.44 -8.21
C PHE A 326 -15.49 -16.88 -9.42
N ASP A 327 -16.11 -17.71 -10.24
CA ASP A 327 -16.85 -17.29 -11.44
C ASP A 327 -17.99 -16.32 -11.11
N ALA A 328 -18.74 -16.58 -10.01
CA ALA A 328 -19.80 -15.69 -9.55
C ALA A 328 -19.25 -14.33 -9.07
N GLY A 329 -18.09 -14.32 -8.42
CA GLY A 329 -17.43 -13.07 -8.03
C GLY A 329 -16.78 -12.34 -9.21
N ILE A 330 -16.32 -13.04 -10.25
CA ILE A 330 -15.81 -12.42 -11.48
C ILE A 330 -16.93 -11.70 -12.23
N ALA A 331 -18.13 -12.28 -12.29
CA ALA A 331 -19.30 -11.64 -12.89
C ALA A 331 -19.60 -10.30 -12.19
N GLU A 332 -19.61 -10.31 -10.86
CA GLU A 332 -19.83 -9.11 -10.02
C GLU A 332 -18.71 -8.07 -10.19
N ALA A 333 -17.44 -8.50 -10.16
CA ALA A 333 -16.31 -7.59 -10.33
C ALA A 333 -16.40 -6.82 -11.65
N LYS A 334 -16.77 -7.49 -12.75
CA LYS A 334 -16.85 -6.88 -14.08
C LYS A 334 -17.87 -5.74 -14.14
N GLU A 335 -19.00 -5.86 -13.45
CA GLU A 335 -20.04 -4.83 -13.44
C GLU A 335 -19.59 -3.59 -12.66
N HIS A 336 -18.93 -3.79 -11.51
CA HIS A 336 -18.67 -2.72 -10.56
C HIS A 336 -17.28 -2.06 -10.66
N LEU A 337 -16.33 -2.60 -11.45
CA LEU A 337 -14.96 -2.05 -11.53
C LEU A 337 -14.91 -0.57 -11.93
N GLY A 338 -15.83 -0.12 -12.79
CA GLY A 338 -15.90 1.27 -13.22
C GLY A 338 -16.19 2.26 -12.08
N GLU A 339 -16.89 1.83 -11.04
CA GLU A 339 -17.22 2.68 -9.88
C GLU A 339 -16.01 2.98 -8.99
N TYR A 340 -14.95 2.18 -9.13
CA TYR A 340 -13.71 2.39 -8.41
C TYR A 340 -12.74 3.32 -9.14
N ASP A 341 -13.04 3.75 -10.36
CA ASP A 341 -12.18 4.62 -11.15
C ASP A 341 -12.56 6.09 -11.02
N LEU A 342 -11.67 6.90 -10.42
CA LEU A 342 -11.86 8.35 -10.28
C LEU A 342 -11.40 9.13 -11.52
N GLY A 343 -10.94 8.48 -12.59
CA GLY A 343 -10.34 9.13 -13.76
C GLY A 343 -8.87 9.53 -13.58
N TYR A 344 -8.38 9.51 -12.35
CA TYR A 344 -6.98 9.82 -12.02
C TYR A 344 -6.36 8.95 -10.92
N TRP A 345 -7.18 8.19 -10.19
CA TRP A 345 -6.80 7.31 -9.08
C TRP A 345 -7.91 6.28 -8.84
N SER A 346 -7.73 5.30 -7.95
CA SER A 346 -8.81 4.38 -7.56
C SER A 346 -9.45 4.74 -6.22
N ASN A 347 -10.74 4.44 -6.06
CA ASN A 347 -11.38 4.36 -4.74
C ASN A 347 -10.90 3.10 -3.99
N TYR A 348 -10.88 3.18 -2.66
CA TYR A 348 -10.70 2.05 -1.75
C TYR A 348 -12.00 1.25 -1.61
N SER A 349 -13.11 1.96 -1.48
CA SER A 349 -14.44 1.40 -1.29
C SER A 349 -15.49 2.28 -1.98
N LEU A 350 -16.74 1.81 -2.12
CA LEU A 350 -17.82 2.61 -2.73
C LEU A 350 -18.39 3.69 -1.79
N VAL A 351 -17.77 3.91 -0.63
CA VAL A 351 -18.08 5.04 0.23
C VAL A 351 -17.58 6.32 -0.43
N LYS A 352 -18.47 7.31 -0.61
CA LYS A 352 -18.15 8.58 -1.24
C LYS A 352 -16.89 9.22 -0.64
N GLY A 353 -15.91 9.51 -1.50
CA GLY A 353 -14.67 10.18 -1.13
C GLY A 353 -13.59 9.28 -0.53
N ASN A 354 -13.84 7.97 -0.43
CA ASN A 354 -12.90 7.01 0.16
C ASN A 354 -11.85 6.54 -0.85
N LYS A 355 -10.85 7.39 -1.12
CA LYS A 355 -9.79 7.13 -2.09
C LYS A 355 -8.80 6.09 -1.56
N ALA A 356 -8.29 5.23 -2.42
CA ALA A 356 -7.24 4.30 -2.05
C ALA A 356 -5.95 5.04 -1.67
N SER A 357 -5.27 4.57 -0.61
CA SER A 357 -3.88 4.98 -0.35
C SER A 357 -2.97 4.53 -1.49
N PHE A 358 -1.72 5.01 -1.51
CA PHE A 358 -0.72 4.58 -2.48
C PHE A 358 -0.54 3.06 -2.50
N GLU A 359 -0.41 2.45 -1.33
CA GLU A 359 -0.22 1.01 -1.19
C GLU A 359 -1.47 0.23 -1.66
N TYR A 360 -2.67 0.68 -1.30
CA TYR A 360 -3.90 0.00 -1.76
C TYR A 360 -4.14 0.15 -3.25
N HIS A 361 -3.83 1.31 -3.83
CA HIS A 361 -3.91 1.49 -5.28
C HIS A 361 -2.98 0.52 -6.03
N LYS A 362 -1.76 0.33 -5.52
CA LYS A 362 -0.82 -0.68 -6.05
C LYS A 362 -1.35 -2.11 -5.88
N ILE A 363 -1.97 -2.43 -4.74
CA ILE A 363 -2.61 -3.74 -4.53
C ILE A 363 -3.73 -3.96 -5.55
N HIS A 364 -4.59 -2.97 -5.80
CA HIS A 364 -5.63 -3.07 -6.82
C HIS A 364 -5.03 -3.38 -8.19
N THR A 365 -3.99 -2.65 -8.63
CA THR A 365 -3.33 -2.94 -9.92
C THR A 365 -2.83 -4.37 -10.00
N THR A 366 -2.19 -4.86 -8.94
CA THR A 366 -1.59 -6.20 -8.89
C THR A 366 -2.65 -7.29 -8.98
N LEU A 367 -3.72 -7.17 -8.19
CA LEU A 367 -4.80 -8.16 -8.18
C LEU A 367 -5.59 -8.15 -9.49
N LEU A 368 -5.79 -6.99 -10.13
CA LEU A 368 -6.46 -6.93 -11.43
C LEU A 368 -5.65 -7.61 -12.55
N TYR A 369 -4.31 -7.46 -12.57
CA TYR A 369 -3.48 -8.25 -13.50
C TYR A 369 -3.61 -9.76 -13.24
N ARG A 370 -3.66 -10.18 -11.96
CA ARG A 370 -3.86 -11.60 -11.62
C ARG A 370 -5.22 -12.12 -12.09
N LEU A 371 -6.29 -11.37 -11.90
CA LEU A 371 -7.61 -11.75 -12.43
C LEU A 371 -7.63 -11.83 -13.95
N TYR A 372 -6.91 -10.94 -14.65
CA TYR A 372 -6.72 -11.06 -16.10
C TYR A 372 -5.97 -12.33 -16.47
N ASP A 373 -4.89 -12.68 -15.77
CA ASP A 373 -4.12 -13.90 -16.03
C ASP A 373 -4.95 -15.17 -15.83
N PHE A 374 -5.89 -15.15 -14.88
CA PHE A 374 -6.81 -16.28 -14.61
C PHE A 374 -7.91 -16.42 -15.65
N THR A 375 -8.51 -15.30 -16.07
CA THR A 375 -9.76 -15.29 -16.82
C THR A 375 -9.60 -14.97 -18.31
N GLY A 376 -8.54 -14.26 -18.69
CA GLY A 376 -8.38 -13.67 -20.02
C GLY A 376 -9.34 -12.51 -20.32
N GLU A 377 -10.12 -12.04 -19.34
CA GLU A 377 -11.14 -11.00 -19.52
C GLU A 377 -10.50 -9.62 -19.67
N ALA A 378 -10.70 -8.98 -20.83
CA ALA A 378 -10.03 -7.73 -21.18
C ALA A 378 -10.30 -6.58 -20.20
N ALA A 379 -11.48 -6.55 -19.58
CA ALA A 379 -11.86 -5.54 -18.60
C ALA A 379 -10.87 -5.44 -17.43
N PHE A 380 -10.40 -6.58 -16.89
CA PHE A 380 -9.44 -6.56 -15.79
C PHE A 380 -8.09 -5.96 -16.22
N LYS A 381 -7.62 -6.31 -17.43
CA LYS A 381 -6.38 -5.73 -17.96
C LYS A 381 -6.54 -4.23 -18.22
N GLU A 382 -7.67 -3.80 -18.76
CA GLU A 382 -7.95 -2.38 -19.02
C GLU A 382 -7.86 -1.56 -17.73
N TYR A 383 -8.55 -1.98 -16.66
CA TYR A 383 -8.47 -1.29 -15.37
C TYR A 383 -7.10 -1.42 -14.71
N ALA A 384 -6.42 -2.57 -14.82
CA ALA A 384 -5.05 -2.74 -14.33
C ALA A 384 -4.06 -1.79 -15.01
N ASP A 385 -4.13 -1.66 -16.35
CA ASP A 385 -3.30 -0.73 -17.12
C ASP A 385 -3.64 0.73 -16.74
N LYS A 386 -4.92 1.05 -16.61
CA LYS A 386 -5.41 2.39 -16.24
C LYS A 386 -4.93 2.82 -14.86
N PHE A 387 -5.15 1.99 -13.85
CA PHE A 387 -4.68 2.24 -12.48
C PHE A 387 -3.15 2.26 -12.41
N ASN A 388 -2.45 1.38 -13.13
CA ASN A 388 -0.98 1.42 -13.17
C ASN A 388 -0.45 2.72 -13.83
N ASN A 389 -1.16 3.26 -14.82
CA ASN A 389 -0.82 4.57 -15.40
C ASN A 389 -1.06 5.71 -14.40
N TYR A 390 -2.14 5.67 -13.63
CA TYR A 390 -2.38 6.62 -12.55
C TYR A 390 -1.28 6.57 -11.50
N LEU A 391 -0.93 5.37 -11.04
CA LEU A 391 0.15 5.14 -10.07
C LEU A 391 1.48 5.77 -10.53
N LYS A 392 1.78 5.71 -11.84
CA LYS A 392 3.02 6.26 -12.40
C LYS A 392 3.01 7.79 -12.53
N TYR A 393 1.87 8.38 -12.90
CA TYR A 393 1.86 9.75 -13.42
C TYR A 393 1.00 10.74 -12.62
N ASN A 394 0.07 10.25 -11.81
CA ASN A 394 -0.89 11.06 -11.06
C ASN A 394 -0.60 11.02 -9.56
N PHE A 395 -1.29 11.87 -8.80
CA PHE A 395 -1.11 12.02 -7.36
C PHE A 395 -2.47 12.05 -6.66
N ILE A 396 -2.53 11.49 -5.45
CA ILE A 396 -3.75 11.34 -4.64
C ILE A 396 -4.42 12.70 -4.38
N ASP A 397 -3.61 13.73 -4.12
CA ASP A 397 -3.98 15.10 -3.80
C ASP A 397 -4.12 16.03 -5.00
N ILE A 398 -3.92 15.53 -6.22
CA ILE A 398 -4.12 16.28 -7.46
C ILE A 398 -5.22 15.59 -8.27
N PRO A 399 -6.50 15.80 -7.89
CA PRO A 399 -7.62 15.22 -8.61
C PRO A 399 -7.77 15.82 -10.02
N GLN A 400 -8.54 15.15 -10.88
CA GLN A 400 -8.67 15.54 -12.29
C GLN A 400 -9.20 16.98 -12.47
N GLU A 401 -10.05 17.44 -11.56
CA GLU A 401 -10.60 18.80 -11.50
C GLU A 401 -9.62 19.85 -10.95
N HIS A 402 -8.46 19.46 -10.41
CA HIS A 402 -7.46 20.38 -9.90
C HIS A 402 -6.91 21.24 -11.05
N ARG A 403 -6.85 22.57 -10.85
CA ARG A 403 -6.44 23.54 -11.89
C ARG A 403 -5.09 23.25 -12.57
N SER A 404 -4.18 22.62 -11.82
CA SER A 404 -2.82 22.27 -12.27
C SER A 404 -2.65 20.79 -12.62
N PHE A 405 -3.75 20.01 -12.70
CA PHE A 405 -3.73 18.57 -12.97
C PHE A 405 -2.94 18.25 -14.25
N THR A 406 -3.25 18.95 -15.33
CA THR A 406 -2.61 18.72 -16.64
C THR A 406 -1.11 18.99 -16.60
N GLN A 407 -0.70 20.10 -15.99
CA GLN A 407 0.68 20.55 -15.92
C GLN A 407 1.53 19.62 -15.05
N ILE A 408 1.03 19.27 -13.86
CA ILE A 408 1.72 18.37 -12.93
C ILE A 408 1.85 16.97 -13.54
N THR A 409 0.78 16.45 -14.16
CA THR A 409 0.80 15.14 -14.83
C THR A 409 1.79 15.14 -16.02
N ALA A 410 1.86 16.22 -16.79
CA ALA A 410 2.81 16.34 -17.89
C ALA A 410 4.27 16.33 -17.41
N LEU A 411 4.57 17.04 -16.31
CA LEU A 411 5.90 16.99 -15.69
C LEU A 411 6.23 15.61 -15.13
N SER A 412 5.24 14.89 -14.61
CA SER A 412 5.40 13.53 -14.10
C SER A 412 5.73 12.55 -15.23
N LYS A 413 5.00 12.65 -16.35
CA LYS A 413 5.28 11.89 -17.58
C LYS A 413 6.66 12.19 -18.18
N ALA A 414 7.13 13.43 -18.04
CA ALA A 414 8.48 13.83 -18.44
C ALA A 414 9.58 13.40 -17.45
N GLY A 415 9.22 12.77 -16.32
CA GLY A 415 10.17 12.31 -15.30
C GLY A 415 10.78 13.43 -14.44
N ILE A 416 10.20 14.64 -14.47
CA ILE A 416 10.68 15.80 -13.70
C ILE A 416 10.20 15.71 -12.26
N VAL A 417 8.91 15.42 -12.09
CA VAL A 417 8.30 15.13 -10.78
C VAL A 417 8.05 13.63 -10.66
N THR A 418 8.16 13.09 -9.45
CA THR A 418 8.02 11.64 -9.20
C THR A 418 6.93 11.38 -8.16
N ASN A 419 6.21 10.28 -8.32
CA ASN A 419 5.13 9.85 -7.43
C ASN A 419 5.59 8.76 -6.45
N GLU A 420 6.65 9.02 -5.68
CA GLU A 420 7.30 8.00 -4.85
C GLU A 420 6.44 7.53 -3.66
N ASN A 421 5.47 8.35 -3.20
CA ASN A 421 4.62 8.06 -2.05
C ASN A 421 3.13 8.32 -2.29
N GLY A 422 2.71 8.64 -3.53
CA GLY A 422 1.33 8.97 -3.86
C GLY A 422 0.98 10.46 -3.78
N TRP A 423 1.81 11.32 -3.19
CA TRP A 423 1.45 12.70 -2.86
C TRP A 423 2.33 13.72 -3.60
N PHE A 424 1.71 14.76 -4.15
CA PHE A 424 2.43 15.87 -4.76
C PHE A 424 2.76 16.97 -3.74
N GLY A 425 1.83 17.32 -2.86
CA GLY A 425 1.94 18.40 -1.89
C GLY A 425 1.90 19.79 -2.54
N PRO A 426 0.81 20.20 -3.22
CA PRO A 426 0.78 21.41 -4.05
C PRO A 426 1.01 22.72 -3.28
N HIS A 427 0.61 22.75 -2.01
CA HIS A 427 0.75 23.90 -1.12
C HIS A 427 2.04 23.91 -0.31
N ASN A 428 2.82 22.82 -0.32
CA ASN A 428 4.09 22.79 0.37
C ASN A 428 5.06 23.73 -0.33
N VAL A 429 5.81 24.48 0.46
CA VAL A 429 6.89 25.32 -0.07
C VAL A 429 8.04 24.41 -0.49
N MET A 430 8.57 24.66 -1.68
CA MET A 430 9.63 23.85 -2.29
C MET A 430 10.99 24.22 -1.69
N THR A 431 11.84 23.22 -1.41
CA THR A 431 13.21 23.51 -0.98
C THR A 431 14.11 23.85 -2.16
N LYS A 432 15.22 24.54 -1.91
CA LYS A 432 16.26 24.80 -2.94
C LYS A 432 16.74 23.51 -3.59
N THR A 433 16.92 22.45 -2.81
CA THR A 433 17.38 21.17 -3.36
C THR A 433 16.34 20.51 -4.25
N GLU A 434 15.06 20.54 -3.88
CA GLU A 434 14.01 20.02 -4.76
C GLU A 434 14.00 20.78 -6.10
N PHE A 435 14.13 22.11 -6.07
CA PHE A 435 14.15 22.94 -7.28
C PHE A 435 15.36 22.60 -8.16
N ALA A 436 16.54 22.40 -7.56
CA ALA A 436 17.75 21.96 -8.25
C ALA A 436 17.59 20.58 -8.90
N VAL A 437 16.94 19.63 -8.22
CA VAL A 437 16.63 18.31 -8.78
C VAL A 437 15.75 18.43 -10.02
N TRP A 438 14.69 19.24 -9.96
CA TRP A 438 13.78 19.44 -11.10
C TRP A 438 14.50 20.14 -12.26
N LEU A 439 15.40 21.10 -11.99
CA LEU A 439 16.25 21.72 -13.02
C LEU A 439 17.15 20.69 -13.70
N CYS A 440 17.88 19.89 -12.94
CA CYS A 440 18.74 18.86 -13.53
C CYS A 440 17.94 17.88 -14.40
N ARG A 441 16.78 17.44 -13.92
CA ARG A 441 15.90 16.52 -14.68
C ARG A 441 15.44 17.14 -15.99
N ILE A 442 14.90 18.37 -15.98
CA ILE A 442 14.41 19.01 -17.21
C ILE A 442 15.54 19.35 -18.18
N LYS A 443 16.74 19.69 -17.69
CA LYS A 443 17.92 19.94 -18.53
C LYS A 443 18.65 18.65 -18.96
N ASN A 444 18.15 17.48 -18.53
CA ASN A 444 18.80 16.19 -18.72
C ASN A 444 20.27 16.17 -18.24
N TRP A 445 20.54 16.84 -17.11
CA TRP A 445 21.85 16.85 -16.47
C TRP A 445 21.93 15.68 -15.50
N SER A 446 22.84 14.75 -15.77
CA SER A 446 23.10 13.63 -14.86
C SER A 446 23.71 14.15 -13.55
N PRO A 447 23.25 13.68 -12.39
CA PRO A 447 23.83 14.06 -11.11
C PRO A 447 25.28 13.60 -11.04
N ASN A 448 26.14 14.43 -10.47
CA ASN A 448 27.55 14.13 -10.29
C ASN A 448 27.72 12.90 -9.37
N ARG A 449 28.71 12.08 -9.68
CA ARG A 449 29.07 10.85 -8.97
C ARG A 449 30.29 11.03 -8.07
N VAL A 450 31.01 12.14 -8.22
CA VAL A 450 32.14 12.56 -7.40
C VAL A 450 31.69 13.73 -6.53
N PHE A 451 31.93 13.61 -5.23
CA PHE A 451 31.61 14.66 -4.28
C PHE A 451 32.83 15.58 -4.14
N HIS A 452 32.72 16.84 -4.58
CA HIS A 452 33.81 17.82 -4.46
C HIS A 452 33.69 18.72 -3.22
N GLY A 453 32.50 18.81 -2.62
CA GLY A 453 32.27 19.62 -1.42
C GLY A 453 32.28 21.11 -1.73
N TYR A 454 31.64 21.52 -2.83
CA TYR A 454 31.61 22.94 -3.25
C TYR A 454 30.93 23.86 -2.22
N TYR A 455 30.02 23.31 -1.41
CA TYR A 455 29.27 24.03 -0.39
C TYR A 455 29.53 23.41 0.99
N ARG A 456 29.77 24.26 2.00
CA ARG A 456 30.19 23.79 3.34
C ARG A 456 29.07 23.08 4.11
N ASP A 457 27.83 23.32 3.74
CA ASP A 457 26.61 22.77 4.36
C ASP A 457 25.99 21.60 3.57
N VAL A 458 26.68 21.09 2.55
CA VAL A 458 26.24 19.93 1.76
C VAL A 458 27.18 18.76 2.04
N GLY A 459 26.69 17.73 2.73
CA GLY A 459 27.43 16.51 3.05
C GLY A 459 27.26 15.38 2.02
N ARG A 460 28.20 14.42 2.00
CA ARG A 460 28.17 13.24 1.10
C ARG A 460 27.10 12.20 1.49
N ASP A 461 26.59 12.29 2.71
CA ASP A 461 25.51 11.46 3.27
C ASP A 461 24.11 11.89 2.79
N ARG A 462 23.96 13.12 2.28
CA ARG A 462 22.71 13.63 1.70
C ARG A 462 22.38 12.94 0.37
N SER A 463 21.22 12.31 0.22
CA SER A 463 20.85 11.55 -0.98
C SER A 463 20.90 12.34 -2.32
N ASN A 464 20.74 13.66 -2.28
CA ASN A 464 20.65 14.53 -3.46
C ASN A 464 21.84 15.49 -3.62
N TRP A 465 22.97 15.28 -2.92
CA TRP A 465 24.18 16.13 -3.07
C TRP A 465 24.67 16.20 -4.52
N GLY A 466 24.55 15.11 -5.28
CA GLY A 466 25.04 15.04 -6.66
C GLY A 466 24.35 16.03 -7.60
N TYR A 467 23.08 16.36 -7.34
CA TYR A 467 22.36 17.38 -8.10
C TYR A 467 22.88 18.78 -7.82
N ILE A 468 23.18 19.09 -6.56
CA ILE A 468 23.69 20.40 -6.12
C ILE A 468 25.09 20.65 -6.72
N GLU A 469 25.98 19.66 -6.64
CA GLU A 469 27.32 19.73 -7.25
C GLU A 469 27.23 19.94 -8.78
N THR A 470 26.28 19.28 -9.43
CA THR A 470 26.05 19.44 -10.87
C THR A 470 25.66 20.87 -11.23
N LEU A 471 24.81 21.53 -10.45
CA LEU A 471 24.44 22.93 -10.68
C LEU A 471 25.70 23.82 -10.73
N LYS A 472 26.58 23.67 -9.73
CA LYS A 472 27.83 24.42 -9.63
C LYS A 472 28.73 24.19 -10.85
N GLU A 473 28.92 22.94 -11.25
CA GLU A 473 29.74 22.59 -12.43
C GLU A 473 29.15 23.12 -13.74
N ARG A 474 27.83 23.29 -13.81
CA ARG A 474 27.13 23.89 -14.96
C ARG A 474 27.05 25.41 -14.89
N GLY A 475 27.77 26.05 -13.95
CA GLY A 475 27.83 27.50 -13.81
C GLY A 475 26.62 28.12 -13.12
N VAL A 476 25.77 27.32 -12.48
CA VAL A 476 24.64 27.77 -11.66
C VAL A 476 25.08 27.82 -10.21
N ASP A 477 25.55 28.99 -9.76
CA ASP A 477 26.08 29.17 -8.41
C ASP A 477 25.15 30.02 -7.54
N LEU A 478 24.57 29.39 -6.52
CA LEU A 478 23.80 30.07 -5.49
C LEU A 478 24.58 30.29 -4.18
N GLY A 479 25.86 29.91 -4.17
CA GLY A 479 26.72 30.13 -3.02
C GLY A 479 26.92 31.61 -2.79
N GLY A 480 26.46 32.10 -1.64
CA GLY A 480 26.85 33.43 -1.18
C GLY A 480 28.36 33.51 -0.93
N LYS A 481 28.83 34.68 -0.50
CA LYS A 481 30.23 34.85 -0.06
C LYS A 481 30.61 33.95 1.13
N ASP A 482 29.61 33.40 1.80
CA ASP A 482 29.72 32.43 2.89
C ASP A 482 29.88 30.98 2.40
N GLY A 483 29.80 30.70 1.09
CA GLY A 483 29.98 29.35 0.54
C GLY A 483 28.94 28.34 1.03
N LEU A 484 27.73 28.81 1.37
CA LEU A 484 26.60 27.98 1.77
C LEU A 484 25.57 27.87 0.63
N PHE A 485 24.92 26.72 0.51
CA PHE A 485 23.83 26.51 -0.45
C PHE A 485 22.44 26.69 0.18
N GLY A 486 22.28 26.26 1.43
CA GLY A 486 21.00 26.22 2.15
C GLY A 486 20.05 25.14 1.59
N PRO A 487 20.45 23.86 1.54
CA PRO A 487 19.73 22.84 0.77
C PRO A 487 18.27 22.60 1.19
N ASP A 488 17.98 22.76 2.48
CA ASP A 488 16.64 22.56 3.03
C ASP A 488 15.87 23.88 3.20
N ASP A 489 16.48 25.01 2.83
CA ASP A 489 15.80 26.30 2.83
C ASP A 489 14.69 26.30 1.78
N GLU A 490 13.59 26.95 2.12
CA GLU A 490 12.52 27.28 1.19
C GLU A 490 13.03 28.21 0.09
N VAL A 491 12.85 27.83 -1.17
CA VAL A 491 13.32 28.61 -2.31
C VAL A 491 12.46 29.85 -2.52
N ALA A 492 13.10 31.02 -2.50
CA ALA A 492 12.46 32.28 -2.87
C ALA A 492 12.44 32.47 -4.39
N ARG A 493 11.57 33.35 -4.88
CA ARG A 493 11.42 33.62 -6.33
C ARG A 493 12.68 34.19 -6.96
N ASP A 494 13.40 35.05 -6.26
CA ASP A 494 14.68 35.60 -6.72
C ASP A 494 15.76 34.51 -6.87
N GLU A 495 15.85 33.59 -5.93
CA GLU A 495 16.75 32.44 -5.98
C GLU A 495 16.36 31.48 -7.13
N ALA A 496 15.08 31.18 -7.29
CA ALA A 496 14.59 30.38 -8.41
C ALA A 496 14.91 31.03 -9.77
N ALA A 497 14.72 32.35 -9.88
CA ALA A 497 15.08 33.10 -11.08
C ALA A 497 16.60 33.15 -11.29
N ALA A 498 17.40 33.24 -10.23
CA ALA A 498 18.84 33.15 -10.31
C ALA A 498 19.28 31.81 -10.89
N ILE A 499 18.72 30.72 -10.38
CA ILE A 499 18.95 29.35 -10.89
C ILE A 499 18.61 29.27 -12.39
N LEU A 500 17.39 29.68 -12.76
CA LEU A 500 16.90 29.54 -14.14
C LEU A 500 17.63 30.47 -15.11
N GLY A 501 17.86 31.72 -14.72
CA GLY A 501 18.57 32.72 -15.51
C GLY A 501 19.99 32.28 -15.82
N ALA A 502 20.71 31.74 -14.81
CA ALA A 502 22.05 31.18 -15.01
C ALA A 502 22.03 29.89 -15.85
N ALA A 503 21.06 29.00 -15.62
CA ALA A 503 20.99 27.72 -16.32
C ALA A 503 20.67 27.82 -17.82
N TYR A 504 19.88 28.82 -18.21
CA TYR A 504 19.51 29.05 -19.62
C TYR A 504 20.37 30.14 -20.28
N ASN A 505 20.87 31.11 -19.53
CA ASN A 505 21.82 32.17 -19.90
C ASN A 505 21.63 32.73 -21.33
N THR A 506 20.38 32.95 -21.73
CA THR A 506 20.04 33.42 -23.07
C THR A 506 20.07 34.95 -23.08
N PRO A 507 20.91 35.60 -23.91
CA PRO A 507 20.98 37.06 -23.96
C PRO A 507 19.62 37.69 -24.28
N ILE A 508 19.36 38.87 -23.70
CA ILE A 508 18.16 39.68 -23.94
C ILE A 508 18.59 41.06 -24.41
N ASP A 509 17.82 41.65 -25.33
CA ASP A 509 18.14 42.98 -25.90
C ASP A 509 17.91 44.09 -24.87
N GLU A 510 16.82 44.01 -24.11
CA GLU A 510 16.47 44.96 -23.07
C GLU A 510 16.03 44.24 -21.78
N LYS A 511 16.52 44.72 -20.64
CA LYS A 511 16.14 44.17 -19.33
C LYS A 511 14.71 44.58 -18.97
N PRO A 512 13.84 43.65 -18.53
CA PRO A 512 12.52 43.98 -18.02
C PRO A 512 12.59 44.96 -16.85
N VAL A 513 11.72 45.97 -16.87
CA VAL A 513 11.60 46.92 -15.75
C VAL A 513 10.82 46.26 -14.61
N MET A 514 11.43 46.17 -13.43
CA MET A 514 10.84 45.60 -12.21
C MET A 514 10.92 46.64 -11.09
N LYS A 515 9.79 46.96 -10.47
CA LYS A 515 9.68 48.04 -9.47
C LYS A 515 10.24 47.65 -8.11
N ASP A 516 10.30 46.37 -7.83
CA ASP A 516 10.65 45.77 -6.54
C ASP A 516 11.96 44.96 -6.60
N VAL A 517 12.74 45.12 -7.67
CA VAL A 517 14.08 44.53 -7.81
C VAL A 517 15.06 45.66 -8.14
N PRO A 518 15.77 46.22 -7.15
CA PRO A 518 16.72 47.31 -7.39
C PRO A 518 17.95 46.83 -8.16
N ALA A 519 18.64 47.74 -8.85
CA ALA A 519 19.78 47.42 -9.72
C ALA A 519 20.99 46.83 -8.98
N ASP A 520 21.07 47.03 -7.67
CA ASP A 520 22.09 46.46 -6.77
C ASP A 520 21.66 45.14 -6.11
N HIS A 521 20.48 44.61 -6.43
CA HIS A 521 20.04 43.30 -5.97
C HIS A 521 21.04 42.21 -6.41
N LYS A 522 21.40 41.30 -5.51
CA LYS A 522 22.44 40.27 -5.75
C LYS A 522 22.22 39.43 -7.01
N TYR A 523 20.95 39.20 -7.37
CA TYR A 523 20.54 38.43 -8.56
C TYR A 523 19.93 39.30 -9.67
N TYR A 524 20.20 40.61 -9.70
CA TYR A 524 19.54 41.53 -10.62
C TYR A 524 19.66 41.09 -12.10
N ASN A 525 20.84 40.60 -12.50
CA ASN A 525 21.09 40.18 -13.86
C ASN A 525 20.32 38.90 -14.21
N GLU A 526 20.40 37.89 -13.35
CA GLU A 526 19.80 36.58 -13.56
C GLU A 526 18.28 36.65 -13.50
N ILE A 527 17.72 37.47 -12.60
CA ILE A 527 16.28 37.77 -12.58
C ILE A 527 15.87 38.42 -13.91
N GLY A 528 16.65 39.38 -14.41
CA GLY A 528 16.41 40.01 -15.71
C GLY A 528 16.39 38.99 -16.85
N LEU A 529 17.36 38.07 -16.88
CA LEU A 529 17.42 36.98 -17.86
C LEU A 529 16.22 36.04 -17.74
N ALA A 530 15.84 35.65 -16.52
CA ALA A 530 14.72 34.75 -16.29
C ALA A 530 13.37 35.37 -16.71
N VAL A 531 13.16 36.66 -16.44
CA VAL A 531 11.92 37.35 -16.84
C VAL A 531 11.94 37.67 -18.34
N GLY A 532 13.06 38.16 -18.88
CA GLY A 532 13.18 38.56 -20.28
C GLY A 532 13.07 37.38 -21.26
N ASN A 533 13.50 36.18 -20.84
CA ASN A 533 13.32 34.94 -21.61
C ASN A 533 12.00 34.21 -21.28
N GLU A 534 11.10 34.85 -20.54
CA GLU A 534 9.78 34.32 -20.14
C GLU A 534 9.85 33.01 -19.34
N LEU A 535 10.96 32.75 -18.64
CA LEU A 535 11.11 31.60 -17.74
C LEU A 535 10.27 31.82 -16.48
N MET A 536 10.17 33.06 -16.00
CA MET A 536 9.31 33.47 -14.89
C MET A 536 8.54 34.76 -15.20
N GLY A 537 7.29 34.83 -14.75
CA GLY A 537 6.41 35.98 -15.01
C GLY A 537 6.38 37.02 -13.86
N LEU A 538 5.88 38.21 -14.17
CA LEU A 538 5.64 39.31 -13.22
C LEU A 538 4.21 39.26 -12.65
N TYR A 539 4.03 39.83 -11.46
CA TYR A 539 2.75 40.10 -10.82
C TYR A 539 2.28 41.52 -11.14
N GLY A 540 1.10 41.64 -11.76
CA GLY A 540 0.51 42.94 -12.08
C GLY A 540 1.47 43.84 -12.88
N PRO A 541 1.36 45.17 -12.75
CA PRO A 541 2.19 46.10 -13.50
C PRO A 541 3.60 46.22 -12.90
N ASN A 542 4.49 45.30 -13.31
CA ASN A 542 5.95 45.29 -13.10
C ASN A 542 6.46 44.94 -11.68
N PHE A 543 5.81 44.02 -10.95
CA PHE A 543 6.34 43.50 -9.67
C PHE A 543 6.80 42.05 -9.80
N PHE A 544 8.03 41.75 -9.41
CA PHE A 544 8.59 40.39 -9.46
C PHE A 544 8.34 39.58 -8.18
N ARG A 545 8.24 40.25 -7.02
CA ARG A 545 8.12 39.70 -5.66
C ARG A 545 9.28 38.77 -5.29
N PRO A 546 10.51 39.29 -5.12
CA PRO A 546 11.72 38.48 -4.97
C PRO A 546 11.67 37.51 -3.78
N GLU A 547 11.22 37.97 -2.61
CA GLU A 547 11.24 37.18 -1.36
C GLU A 547 10.11 36.15 -1.24
N LEU A 548 9.14 36.16 -2.16
CA LEU A 548 8.00 35.25 -2.09
C LEU A 548 8.49 33.82 -2.30
N LYS A 549 8.19 32.95 -1.34
CA LYS A 549 8.52 31.53 -1.39
C LYS A 549 7.64 30.79 -2.41
N LEU A 550 8.24 29.89 -3.17
CA LEU A 550 7.53 29.13 -4.19
C LEU A 550 6.92 27.86 -3.61
N THR A 551 5.61 27.69 -3.78
CA THR A 551 5.00 26.37 -3.56
C THR A 551 5.39 25.41 -4.67
N ARG A 552 5.32 24.11 -4.39
CA ARG A 552 5.56 23.06 -5.38
C ARG A 552 4.65 23.19 -6.60
N GLU A 553 3.39 23.59 -6.41
CA GLU A 553 2.48 23.88 -7.53
C GLU A 553 2.97 25.07 -8.37
N GLN A 554 3.40 26.16 -7.76
CA GLN A 554 3.92 27.32 -8.49
C GLN A 554 5.18 26.98 -9.26
N ALA A 555 6.10 26.21 -8.65
CA ALA A 555 7.27 25.69 -9.33
C ALA A 555 6.88 24.78 -10.51
N ALA A 556 5.89 23.90 -10.35
CA ALA A 556 5.40 23.06 -11.44
C ALA A 556 4.87 23.88 -12.62
N LEU A 557 4.15 24.97 -12.37
CA LEU A 557 3.71 25.87 -13.45
C LEU A 557 4.88 26.55 -14.18
N VAL A 558 5.97 26.87 -13.46
CA VAL A 558 7.21 27.37 -14.07
C VAL A 558 7.85 26.28 -14.94
N PHE A 559 8.14 25.12 -14.37
CA PHE A 559 8.77 24.00 -15.08
C PHE A 559 7.95 23.49 -16.26
N TYR A 560 6.62 23.52 -16.18
CA TYR A 560 5.76 23.12 -17.29
C TYR A 560 5.96 23.99 -18.52
N LYS A 561 6.15 25.31 -18.36
CA LYS A 561 6.47 26.21 -19.49
C LYS A 561 7.81 25.85 -20.13
N LEU A 562 8.76 25.41 -19.31
CA LEU A 562 10.09 25.02 -19.74
C LEU A 562 10.13 23.71 -20.53
N LEU A 563 9.09 22.86 -20.48
CA LEU A 563 9.05 21.61 -21.26
C LEU A 563 9.13 21.82 -22.78
N SER A 564 8.76 23.01 -23.24
CA SER A 564 8.74 23.38 -24.67
C SER A 564 9.94 24.21 -25.12
N LYS A 565 10.87 24.52 -24.21
CA LYS A 565 12.09 25.29 -24.46
C LYS A 565 13.30 24.37 -24.38
#